data_AF-A0A1E3X667-F1
#
_entry.id   AF-A0A1E3X667-F1
#
_cell.length_a   1.000
_cell.length_b   1.000
_cell.length_c   1.000
_cell.angle_alpha   90.00
_cell.angle_beta   90.00
_cell.angle_gamma   90.00
#
_symmetry.space_group_name_H-M   'P 1'
#
loop_
_entity.id
_entity.type
_entity.pdbx_description
1 polymer ?
#
loop_
_entity_poly.entity_id
_entity_poly.type
_entity_poly.pdbx_seq_one_letter_code
_entity_poly.pdbx_strand_id
1 'polypeptide(L)' 'MCYNCGCQEPDDPMGRGKISEGGASLTEDDLKLMAEKWEMSLKDTKKNILKLLQKTVED' A
#
# COMPACT_ATOMS: atom_id res chain seq x y z
N MET A 1 11.76 -26.92 1.94
CA MET A 1 11.64 -26.50 0.53
C MET A 1 10.25 -25.91 0.31
N CYS A 2 10.05 -24.62 0.62
CA CYS A 2 8.80 -23.90 0.33
C CYS A 2 8.95 -23.14 -0.99
N TYR A 3 8.93 -23.87 -2.11
CA TYR A 3 9.05 -23.33 -3.47
C TYR A 3 7.71 -22.80 -4.02
N ASN A 4 6.85 -22.21 -3.19
CA ASN A 4 5.56 -21.67 -3.66
C ASN A 4 5.08 -20.38 -2.95
N CYS A 5 5.92 -19.78 -2.11
CA CYS A 5 5.64 -18.43 -1.60
C CYS A 5 6.36 -17.46 -2.52
N GLY A 6 5.69 -17.04 -3.60
CA GLY A 6 6.21 -16.07 -4.57
C GLY A 6 6.54 -14.73 -3.91
N CYS A 7 7.71 -14.65 -3.27
CA CYS A 7 8.35 -13.44 -2.75
C CYS A 7 8.86 -12.55 -3.89
N GLN A 8 8.06 -12.36 -4.94
CA GLN A 8 8.14 -11.15 -5.74
C GLN A 8 7.25 -10.15 -5.00
N GLU A 9 7.70 -8.90 -4.85
CA GLU A 9 6.86 -7.83 -4.27
C GLU A 9 5.48 -7.94 -4.92
N PRO A 10 4.39 -8.01 -4.14
CA PRO A 10 3.08 -8.33 -4.69
C PRO A 10 2.58 -7.12 -5.48
N ASP A 11 2.97 -7.05 -6.75
CA ASP A 11 2.25 -6.28 -7.77
C ASP A 11 0.79 -6.79 -7.85
N ASP A 12 0.57 -8.04 -7.42
CA ASP A 12 -0.75 -8.66 -7.25
C ASP A 12 -1.01 -9.00 -5.76
N PRO A 13 -1.95 -8.31 -5.10
CA PRO A 13 -2.21 -8.47 -3.67
C PRO A 13 -2.95 -9.78 -3.36
N MET A 14 -2.29 -10.94 -3.36
CA MET A 14 -2.79 -12.21 -2.77
C MET A 14 -4.28 -12.55 -3.05
N GLY A 15 -4.85 -12.13 -4.20
CA GLY A 15 -6.28 -12.26 -4.52
C GLY A 15 -7.25 -11.53 -3.58
N ARG A 16 -6.81 -10.58 -2.75
CA ARG A 16 -7.62 -9.84 -1.76
C ARG A 16 -8.23 -8.55 -2.31
N GLY A 17 -7.87 -8.14 -3.54
CA GLY A 17 -8.37 -6.93 -4.21
C GLY A 17 -7.87 -5.63 -3.59
N LYS A 18 -8.04 -4.52 -4.32
CA LYS A 18 -7.62 -3.16 -3.92
C LYS A 18 -8.57 -2.60 -2.86
N ILE A 19 -8.06 -1.82 -1.90
CA ILE A 19 -8.92 -1.27 -0.83
C ILE A 19 -9.97 -0.30 -1.37
N SER A 20 -9.62 0.47 -2.40
CA SER A 20 -10.52 1.40 -3.11
C SER A 20 -11.72 0.71 -3.76
N GLU A 21 -11.60 -0.57 -4.09
CA GLU A 21 -12.64 -1.37 -4.74
C GLU A 21 -13.35 -2.31 -3.74
N GLY A 22 -13.14 -2.12 -2.43
CA GLY A 22 -13.73 -2.95 -1.38
C GLY A 22 -12.93 -4.21 -1.03
N GLY A 23 -11.71 -4.33 -1.55
CA GLY A 23 -10.74 -5.35 -1.15
C GLY A 23 -10.04 -5.05 0.18
N ALA A 24 -9.07 -5.89 0.55
CA ALA A 24 -8.36 -5.79 1.82
C ALA A 24 -6.86 -5.48 1.69
N SER A 25 -6.41 -5.08 0.50
CA SER A 25 -5.00 -4.80 0.25
C SER A 25 -4.76 -3.37 -0.15
N LEU A 26 -3.73 -2.77 0.47
CA LEU A 26 -3.23 -1.45 0.10
C LEU A 26 -2.29 -1.60 -1.10
N THR A 27 -2.67 -1.02 -2.23
CA THR A 27 -1.94 -1.11 -3.50
C THR A 27 -1.50 0.26 -4.02
N GLU A 28 -0.69 0.29 -5.08
CA GLU A 28 -0.23 1.53 -5.71
C GLU A 28 -1.39 2.43 -6.17
N ASP A 29 -2.49 1.84 -6.65
CA ASP A 29 -3.66 2.61 -7.09
C ASP A 29 -4.42 3.25 -5.91
N ASP A 30 -4.43 2.58 -4.76
CA ASP A 30 -4.97 3.16 -3.54
C ASP A 30 -4.13 4.35 -3.07
N LEU A 31 -2.80 4.26 -3.23
CA LEU A 31 -1.89 5.37 -2.95
C LEU A 31 -2.11 6.55 -3.93
N LYS A 32 -2.40 6.28 -5.21
CA LYS A 32 -2.76 7.34 -6.17
C LYS A 32 -4.09 8.01 -5.80
N LEU A 33 -5.11 7.22 -5.47
CA LEU A 33 -6.40 7.75 -5.04
C LEU A 33 -6.26 8.60 -3.76
N MET A 34 -5.43 8.17 -2.81
CA MET A 34 -5.13 8.98 -1.63
C MET A 34 -4.39 10.27 -1.98
N ALA A 35 -3.42 10.22 -2.90
CA ALA A 35 -2.71 11.41 -3.36
C ALA A 35 -3.66 12.44 -4.00
N GLU A 36 -4.59 11.98 -4.85
CA GLU A 36 -5.63 12.82 -5.43
C GLU A 36 -6.53 13.44 -4.35
N LYS A 37 -7.03 12.64 -3.40
CA LYS A 37 -7.91 13.12 -2.32
C LYS A 37 -7.22 14.07 -1.35
N TRP A 38 -5.92 13.92 -1.15
CA TRP A 38 -5.14 14.78 -0.26
C TRP A 38 -4.56 15.99 -0.98
N GLU A 39 -4.77 16.13 -2.29
CA GLU A 39 -4.19 17.17 -3.14
C GLU A 39 -2.65 17.22 -3.03
N MET A 40 -2.02 16.04 -2.96
CA MET A 40 -0.58 15.87 -2.78
C MET A 40 0.03 15.08 -3.93
N SER A 41 1.36 15.17 -4.08
CA SER A 41 2.06 14.26 -4.98
C SER A 41 2.01 12.82 -4.45
N LEU A 42 2.01 11.84 -5.34
CA LEU A 42 2.10 10.42 -4.96
C LEU A 42 3.33 10.14 -4.08
N LYS A 43 4.45 10.81 -4.36
CA LYS A 43 5.69 10.68 -3.61
C LYS A 43 5.54 11.18 -2.16
N ASP A 44 4.90 12.33 -1.96
CA ASP A 44 4.71 12.89 -0.62
C ASP A 44 3.65 12.12 0.16
N THR A 45 2.63 11.62 -0.53
CA THR A 45 1.62 10.69 0.03
C THR A 45 2.29 9.44 0.58
N LYS A 46 3.18 8.79 -0.20
CA LYS A 46 3.98 7.63 0.25
C LYS A 46 4.84 7.95 1.45
N LYS A 47 5.54 9.09 1.45
CA LYS A 47 6.37 9.53 2.59
C LYS A 47 5.55 9.75 3.86
N ASN A 48 4.38 10.37 3.73
CA ASN A 48 3.50 10.62 4.87
C ASN A 48 2.98 9.31 5.49
N ILE A 49 2.55 8.37 4.65
CA ILE A 49 2.11 7.05 5.10
C ILE A 49 3.25 6.30 5.80
N LEU A 50 4.45 6.30 5.22
CA LEU A 50 5.64 5.69 5.84
C LEU A 50 5.93 6.31 7.22
N LYS A 51 5.92 7.64 7.32
CA LYS A 51 6.17 8.35 8.57
C LYS A 51 5.12 8.02 9.63
N LEU A 52 3.86 7.87 9.23
CA LEU A 52 2.78 7.49 10.15
C LEU A 52 2.96 6.06 10.67
N LEU A 53 3.26 5.10 9.79
CA LEU A 53 3.52 3.71 10.18
C LEU A 53 4.73 3.59 11.11
N GLN A 54 5.82 4.30 10.80
CA GLN A 54 7.03 4.29 11.64
C GLN A 54 6.74 4.78 13.06
N LYS A 55 5.98 5.86 13.22
CA LYS A 55 5.57 6.34 14.54
C LYS A 55 4.80 5.29 15.34
N THR A 56 3.98 4.48 14.69
CA THR A 56 3.15 3.47 15.35
C THR A 56 3.91 2.18 15.69
N VAL A 57 5.02 1.91 15.01
CA VAL A 57 5.83 0.69 15.22
C VAL A 57 6.99 0.94 16.19
N GLU A 58 7.44 2.18 16.34
CA GLU A 58 8.51 2.57 17.27
C GLU A 58 8.03 2.84 18.70
N ASP A 59 6.70 2.88 18.95
CA ASP A 59 6.05 2.92 20.26
C ASP A 59 5.76 1.50 20.79
#